data_AF-A0A7M2T024-F1
#
_entry.id   AF-A0A7M2T024-F1
#
_cell.length_a   1.000
_cell.length_b   1.000
_cell.length_c   1.000
_cell.angle_alpha   90.00
_cell.angle_beta   90.00
_cell.angle_gamma   90.00
#
_symmetry.space_group_name_H-M   'P 1'
#
loop_
_entity.id
_entity.type
_entity.pdbx_description
1 polymer ?
#
loop_
_entity_poly.entity_id
_entity_poly.type
_entity_poly.pdbx_seq_one_letter_code
_entity_poly.pdbx_strand_id
1 'polypeptide(L)'
;MAAIGSGTLVAVAPGKGIIAHRYADGHVRGYVALNKPETWMRSIDLGDPSAGLRQVAEEFDGWSPLLTAFVTESDAEPWLRPIYALPVGLEWDRVPGVTLVGDAAHLMSPFAGEGATLAMYDGADLASKLVEQRDIEAALTAYEERLFPRSGDAADRSAQNLEVFFGREAPQSVVTLFDRS
;
A
#
# COMPACT_ATOMS: atom_id res chain seq x y z
N MET A 1 -20.50 -13.86 4.31
CA MET A 1 -20.17 -13.35 2.94
C MET A 1 -21.22 -12.43 2.27
N ALA A 2 -22.46 -12.30 2.75
CA ALA A 2 -23.49 -11.47 2.09
C ALA A 2 -23.29 -9.93 2.21
N ALA A 3 -22.36 -9.45 3.04
CA ALA A 3 -22.17 -8.03 3.34
C ALA A 3 -21.34 -7.27 2.29
N ILE A 4 -20.52 -7.97 1.51
CA ILE A 4 -19.71 -7.35 0.45
C ILE A 4 -20.57 -7.38 -0.80
N GLY A 5 -21.02 -6.20 -1.25
CA GLY A 5 -21.77 -6.02 -2.49
C GLY A 5 -20.97 -6.46 -3.73
N SER A 6 -21.30 -5.92 -4.90
CA SER A 6 -20.64 -6.27 -6.17
C SER A 6 -19.29 -5.55 -6.38
N GLY A 7 -18.62 -5.09 -5.33
CA GLY A 7 -17.44 -4.23 -5.44
C GLY A 7 -16.53 -4.30 -4.23
N THR A 8 -15.92 -3.16 -3.89
CA THR A 8 -15.02 -3.04 -2.74
C THR A 8 -15.77 -2.59 -1.50
N LEU A 9 -15.58 -3.31 -0.40
CA LEU A 9 -15.91 -2.88 0.95
C LEU A 9 -14.63 -2.36 1.62
N VAL A 10 -14.71 -1.19 2.23
CA VAL A 10 -13.66 -0.62 3.07
C VAL A 10 -14.27 -0.28 4.43
N ALA A 11 -13.85 -1.00 5.47
CA ALA A 11 -14.19 -0.70 6.85
C ALA A 11 -12.90 -0.34 7.59
N VAL A 12 -12.82 0.85 8.15
CA VAL A 12 -11.60 1.36 8.81
C VAL A 12 -11.91 2.00 10.15
N ALA A 13 -10.91 2.00 11.02
CA ALA A 13 -10.84 2.75 12.27
C ALA A 13 -9.37 3.13 12.52
N PRO A 14 -9.05 3.92 13.56
CA PRO A 14 -7.68 4.31 13.81
C PRO A 14 -6.77 3.08 13.98
N GLY A 15 -5.75 3.01 13.14
CA GLY A 15 -4.76 1.95 13.11
C GLY A 15 -5.24 0.59 12.61
N LYS A 16 -6.47 0.42 12.11
CA LYS A 16 -6.96 -0.89 11.65
C LYS A 16 -8.06 -0.82 10.61
N GLY A 17 -8.15 -1.85 9.77
CA GLY A 17 -9.25 -1.97 8.82
C GLY A 17 -9.36 -3.31 8.13
N ILE A 18 -10.52 -3.53 7.50
CA ILE A 18 -10.82 -4.66 6.64
C ILE A 18 -11.18 -4.10 5.28
N ILE A 19 -10.40 -4.46 4.27
CA ILE A 19 -10.61 -4.08 2.87
C ILE A 19 -10.88 -5.36 2.10
N ALA A 20 -12.05 -5.49 1.50
CA ALA A 20 -12.42 -6.70 0.76
C ALA A 20 -13.02 -6.35 -0.59
N HIS A 21 -12.67 -7.11 -1.62
CA HIS A 21 -13.15 -6.94 -2.97
C HIS A 21 -13.77 -8.24 -3.46
N ARG A 22 -15.00 -8.15 -3.98
CA ARG A 22 -15.68 -9.27 -4.64
C ARG A 22 -15.40 -9.25 -6.13
N TYR A 23 -14.87 -10.36 -6.64
CA TYR A 23 -14.65 -10.59 -8.06
C TYR A 23 -15.91 -11.12 -8.75
N ALA A 24 -15.96 -11.00 -10.08
CA ALA A 24 -17.10 -11.41 -10.90
C ALA A 24 -17.43 -12.91 -10.81
N ASP A 25 -16.44 -13.74 -10.46
CA ASP A 25 -16.59 -15.18 -10.26
C ASP A 25 -17.12 -15.55 -8.85
N GLY A 26 -17.44 -14.55 -8.03
CA GLY A 26 -18.00 -14.72 -6.70
C GLY A 26 -16.96 -14.82 -5.58
N HIS A 27 -15.67 -15.00 -5.90
CA HIS A 27 -14.62 -15.01 -4.89
C HIS A 27 -14.46 -13.65 -4.25
N VAL A 28 -14.12 -13.64 -2.97
CA VAL A 28 -13.76 -12.43 -2.23
C VAL A 28 -12.30 -12.55 -1.84
N ARG A 29 -11.53 -11.51 -2.13
CA ARG A 29 -10.17 -11.36 -1.59
C ARG A 29 -10.07 -10.02 -0.89
N GLY A 30 -9.16 -9.93 0.05
CA GLY A 30 -9.01 -8.71 0.81
C GLY A 30 -7.82 -8.75 1.73
N TYR A 31 -7.74 -7.71 2.53
CA TYR A 31 -6.65 -7.45 3.45
C TYR A 31 -7.23 -7.07 4.79
N VAL A 32 -6.58 -7.58 5.83
CA VAL A 32 -6.68 -7.03 7.17
C VAL A 32 -5.49 -6.11 7.35
N ALA A 33 -5.74 -4.83 7.59
CA ALA A 33 -4.71 -3.84 7.86
C ALA A 33 -4.65 -3.60 9.37
N LEU A 34 -3.44 -3.67 9.94
CA LEU A 34 -3.18 -3.43 11.36
C LEU A 34 -1.89 -2.62 11.52
N ASN A 35 -1.98 -1.51 12.24
CA ASN A 35 -0.84 -0.74 12.70
C ASN A 35 -0.37 -1.32 14.03
N LYS A 36 0.54 -2.30 13.94
CA LYS A 36 1.08 -3.04 15.08
C LYS A 36 2.60 -3.14 14.98
N PRO A 37 3.31 -3.26 16.10
CA PRO A 37 4.74 -3.53 16.08
C PRO A 37 5.07 -4.80 15.30
N GLU A 38 6.22 -4.83 14.64
CA GLU A 38 6.68 -6.01 13.90
C GLU A 38 6.81 -7.26 14.79
N THR A 39 7.15 -7.08 16.07
CA THR A 39 7.18 -8.16 17.07
C THR A 39 5.81 -8.80 17.29
N TRP A 40 4.73 -8.01 17.25
CA TRP A 40 3.37 -8.53 17.32
C TRP A 40 3.02 -9.29 16.03
N MET A 41 3.35 -8.75 14.85
CA MET A 41 3.11 -9.45 13.58
C MET A 41 3.81 -10.81 13.54
N ARG A 42 5.07 -10.88 14.01
CA ARG A 42 5.86 -12.12 14.09
C ARG A 42 5.35 -13.11 15.13
N SER A 43 4.46 -12.70 16.04
CA SER A 43 3.85 -13.59 17.03
C SER A 43 2.66 -14.39 16.52
N ILE A 44 2.11 -14.01 15.35
CA ILE A 44 0.98 -14.71 14.74
C ILE A 44 1.45 -16.10 14.29
N ASP A 45 0.82 -17.13 14.83
CA ASP A 45 1.11 -18.52 14.45
C ASP A 45 0.51 -18.82 13.07
N LEU A 46 1.38 -18.91 12.07
CA LEU A 46 1.00 -19.31 10.70
C LEU A 46 1.06 -20.84 10.50
N GLY A 47 1.59 -21.59 11.47
CA GLY A 47 1.58 -23.05 11.48
C GLY A 47 0.21 -23.63 11.87
N ASP A 48 -0.58 -22.87 12.62
CA ASP A 48 -2.02 -23.06 12.82
C ASP A 48 -2.79 -21.82 12.31
N PRO A 49 -3.15 -21.77 11.01
CA PRO A 49 -3.84 -20.63 10.42
C PRO A 49 -5.14 -20.25 11.15
N SER A 50 -5.87 -21.23 11.70
CA SER A 50 -7.10 -20.98 12.45
C SER A 50 -6.83 -20.29 13.79
N ALA A 51 -5.74 -20.62 14.47
CA ALA A 51 -5.29 -19.87 15.66
C ALA A 51 -4.80 -18.47 15.30
N GLY A 52 -3.96 -18.34 14.26
CA GLY A 52 -3.44 -17.06 13.81
C GLY A 52 -4.55 -16.08 13.39
N LEU A 53 -5.54 -16.54 12.61
CA LEU A 53 -6.69 -15.72 12.20
C LEU A 53 -7.57 -15.32 13.38
N ARG A 54 -7.71 -16.16 14.42
CA ARG A 54 -8.43 -15.78 15.64
C ARG A 54 -7.70 -14.67 16.40
N GLN A 55 -6.38 -14.77 16.56
CA GLN A 55 -5.58 -13.69 17.17
C GLN A 55 -5.72 -12.39 16.38
N VAL A 56 -5.74 -12.44 15.04
CA VAL A 56 -6.00 -11.27 14.20
C VAL A 56 -7.41 -10.73 14.40
N ALA A 57 -8.42 -11.59 14.54
CA ALA A 57 -9.81 -11.20 14.75
C ALA A 57 -10.04 -10.52 16.12
N GLU A 58 -9.27 -10.86 17.16
CA GLU A 58 -9.32 -10.19 18.48
C GLU A 58 -9.03 -8.69 18.38
N GLU A 59 -8.23 -8.26 17.40
CA GLU A 59 -7.97 -6.84 17.15
C GLU A 59 -9.21 -6.06 16.68
N PHE A 60 -10.27 -6.76 16.30
CA PHE A 60 -11.54 -6.21 15.83
C PHE A 60 -12.66 -6.40 16.85
N ASP A 61 -12.34 -6.52 18.15
CA ASP A 61 -13.36 -6.52 19.21
C ASP A 61 -14.32 -5.31 19.06
N GLY A 62 -15.61 -5.58 19.26
CA GLY A 62 -16.70 -4.63 19.05
C GLY A 62 -17.09 -4.34 17.59
N TRP A 63 -16.42 -4.92 16.59
CA TRP A 63 -16.85 -4.82 15.19
C TRP A 63 -18.03 -5.75 14.90
N SER A 64 -18.77 -5.44 13.83
CA SER A 64 -19.87 -6.28 13.37
C SER A 64 -19.38 -7.71 13.07
N PRO A 65 -20.10 -8.76 13.54
CA PRO A 65 -19.77 -10.15 13.20
C PRO A 65 -19.68 -10.40 11.69
N LEU A 66 -20.42 -9.64 10.88
CA LEU A 66 -20.36 -9.74 9.41
C LEU A 66 -18.99 -9.32 8.84
N LEU A 67 -18.29 -8.41 9.50
CA LEU A 67 -16.96 -7.96 9.10
C LEU A 67 -15.90 -8.93 9.63
N THR A 68 -15.98 -9.34 10.89
CA THR A 68 -15.00 -10.25 11.48
C THR A 68 -15.08 -11.66 10.88
N ALA A 69 -16.26 -12.08 10.39
CA ALA A 69 -16.42 -13.30 9.60
C ALA A 69 -15.50 -13.35 8.37
N PHE A 70 -15.12 -12.21 7.78
CA PHE A 70 -14.15 -12.16 6.69
C PHE A 70 -12.78 -12.73 7.11
N VAL A 71 -12.43 -12.61 8.39
CA VAL A 71 -11.18 -13.13 8.96
C VAL A 71 -11.38 -14.53 9.50
N THR A 72 -12.42 -14.75 10.32
CA THR A 72 -12.60 -16.01 11.07
C THR A 72 -13.13 -17.17 10.21
N GLU A 73 -13.82 -16.88 9.11
CA GLU A 73 -14.34 -17.88 8.17
C GLU A 73 -13.50 -17.96 6.88
N SER A 74 -12.31 -17.34 6.88
CA SER A 74 -11.41 -17.38 5.72
C SER A 74 -10.75 -18.76 5.60
N ASP A 75 -10.91 -19.39 4.43
CA ASP A 75 -10.18 -20.60 4.04
C ASP A 75 -8.77 -20.27 3.48
N ALA A 76 -8.40 -18.98 3.42
CA ALA A 76 -7.12 -18.55 2.88
C ALA A 76 -6.00 -18.70 3.91
N GLU A 77 -4.85 -19.18 3.45
CA GLU A 77 -3.60 -19.11 4.21
C GLU A 77 -3.21 -17.64 4.39
N PRO A 78 -3.10 -17.13 5.63
CA PRO A 78 -2.80 -15.73 5.86
C PRO A 78 -1.36 -15.41 5.44
N TRP A 79 -1.20 -14.44 4.55
CA TRP A 79 0.11 -13.89 4.19
C TRP A 79 0.36 -12.58 4.93
N LEU A 80 1.29 -12.61 5.89
CA LEU A 80 1.73 -11.41 6.59
C LEU A 80 2.61 -10.56 5.67
N ARG A 81 2.18 -9.31 5.44
CA ARG A 81 2.91 -8.37 4.58
C ARG A 81 3.17 -7.06 5.33
N PRO A 82 4.35 -6.90 5.95
CA PRO A 82 4.77 -5.60 6.44
C PRO A 82 4.79 -4.57 5.31
N ILE A 83 4.31 -3.37 5.60
CA ILE A 83 4.34 -2.24 4.67
C ILE A 83 5.49 -1.33 5.07
N TYR A 84 6.45 -1.18 4.16
CA TYR A 84 7.58 -0.28 4.28
C TYR A 84 7.43 0.87 3.29
N ALA A 85 8.04 2.00 3.61
CA ALA A 85 8.15 3.16 2.73
C ALA A 85 9.51 3.83 2.95
N LEU A 86 10.06 4.40 1.89
CA LEU A 86 11.19 5.31 1.96
C LEU A 86 10.70 6.69 2.47
N PRO A 87 11.61 7.53 2.99
CA PRO A 87 11.26 8.91 3.34
C PRO A 87 10.66 9.66 2.15
N VAL A 88 9.61 10.45 2.39
CA VAL A 88 9.03 11.34 1.38
C VAL A 88 10.07 12.38 0.98
N GLY A 89 10.23 12.61 -0.33
CA GLY A 89 11.23 13.52 -0.87
C GLY A 89 12.67 12.97 -0.78
N LEU A 90 12.83 11.64 -0.78
CA LEU A 90 14.16 11.03 -0.86
C LEU A 90 14.86 11.42 -2.17
N GLU A 91 16.04 12.00 -2.02
CA GLU A 91 16.98 12.30 -3.08
C GLU A 91 18.34 11.68 -2.72
N TRP A 92 19.21 11.54 -3.72
CA TRP A 92 20.56 11.02 -3.52
C TRP A 92 21.57 11.75 -4.39
N ASP A 93 22.83 11.70 -3.95
CA ASP A 93 23.95 12.18 -4.76
C ASP A 93 24.21 11.23 -5.94
N ARG A 94 24.46 11.82 -7.12
CA ARG A 94 24.74 11.08 -8.36
C ARG A 94 25.95 10.14 -8.21
N VAL A 95 25.76 8.89 -8.64
CA VAL A 95 26.82 7.88 -8.78
C VAL A 95 27.05 7.56 -10.25
N PRO A 96 28.24 7.78 -10.81
CA PRO A 96 28.50 7.56 -12.23
C PRO A 96 28.08 6.17 -12.72
N GLY A 97 27.37 6.12 -13.85
CA GLY A 97 26.90 4.90 -14.50
C GLY A 97 25.76 4.15 -13.80
N VAL A 98 25.23 4.67 -12.69
CA VAL A 98 24.20 3.98 -11.88
C VAL A 98 23.04 4.93 -11.60
N THR A 99 21.80 4.43 -11.68
CA THR A 99 20.59 5.11 -11.18
C THR A 99 19.58 4.08 -10.66
N LEU A 100 18.48 4.54 -10.06
CA LEU A 100 17.44 3.71 -9.46
C LEU A 100 16.10 3.93 -10.17
N VAL A 101 15.25 2.89 -10.19
CA VAL A 101 13.90 2.93 -10.78
C VAL A 101 12.91 2.20 -9.87
N GLY A 102 11.64 2.56 -9.93
CA GLY A 102 10.56 1.89 -9.21
C GLY A 102 10.77 1.88 -7.69
N ASP A 103 10.41 0.79 -7.02
CA ASP A 103 10.51 0.67 -5.56
C ASP A 103 11.94 0.87 -5.04
N ALA A 104 12.98 0.62 -5.85
CA ALA A 104 14.36 0.91 -5.44
C ALA A 104 14.61 2.41 -5.27
N ALA A 105 13.92 3.26 -6.05
CA ALA A 105 14.00 4.71 -5.98
C ALA A 105 12.99 5.32 -4.99
N HIS A 106 11.78 4.77 -4.92
CA HIS A 106 10.66 5.44 -4.24
C HIS A 106 9.60 4.49 -3.68
N LEU A 107 10.02 3.36 -3.08
CA LEU A 107 9.11 2.48 -2.34
C LEU A 107 8.20 3.29 -1.40
N MET A 108 6.89 3.13 -1.58
CA MET A 108 5.86 3.86 -0.85
C MET A 108 4.72 2.92 -0.45
N SER A 109 3.84 3.39 0.43
CA SER A 109 2.66 2.61 0.82
C SER A 109 1.74 2.36 -0.40
N PRO A 110 0.95 1.27 -0.40
CA PRO A 110 0.07 0.96 -1.53
C PRO A 110 -1.20 1.84 -1.58
N PHE A 111 -1.41 2.76 -0.62
CA PHE A 111 -2.68 3.46 -0.43
C PHE A 111 -2.93 4.62 -1.41
N ALA A 112 -1.96 4.95 -2.27
CA ALA A 112 -2.21 5.74 -3.49
C ALA A 112 -2.50 4.87 -4.73
N GLY A 113 -2.12 3.58 -4.72
CA GLY A 113 -2.35 2.66 -5.84
C GLY A 113 -1.48 2.90 -7.08
N GLU A 114 -0.45 3.77 -7.01
CA GLU A 114 0.26 4.23 -8.21
C GLU A 114 1.69 3.69 -8.38
N GLY A 115 2.24 2.96 -7.41
CA GLY A 115 3.65 2.54 -7.44
C GLY A 115 4.05 1.78 -8.70
N ALA A 116 3.21 0.84 -9.17
CA ALA A 116 3.49 0.06 -10.38
C ALA A 116 3.49 0.93 -11.65
N THR A 117 2.49 1.80 -11.80
CA THR A 117 2.41 2.74 -12.93
C THR A 117 3.59 3.71 -12.92
N LEU A 118 4.00 4.16 -11.74
CA LEU A 118 5.14 5.06 -11.56
C LEU A 118 6.46 4.38 -11.96
N ALA A 119 6.69 3.13 -11.53
CA ALA A 119 7.85 2.34 -11.92
C ALA A 119 7.92 2.08 -13.43
N MET A 120 6.77 1.85 -14.08
CA MET A 120 6.72 1.73 -15.55
C MET A 120 7.09 3.05 -16.24
N TYR A 121 6.61 4.18 -15.69
CA TYR A 121 6.95 5.49 -16.21
C TYR A 121 8.45 5.79 -16.04
N ASP A 122 9.05 5.39 -14.92
CA ASP A 122 10.50 5.51 -14.71
C ASP A 122 11.31 4.83 -15.82
N GLY A 123 10.98 3.58 -16.12
CA GLY A 123 11.66 2.83 -17.17
C GLY A 123 11.53 3.48 -18.54
N ALA A 124 10.35 4.02 -18.87
CA ALA A 124 10.11 4.72 -20.12
C ALA A 124 10.87 6.05 -20.21
N ASP A 125 10.85 6.86 -19.15
CA ASP A 125 11.54 8.16 -19.11
C ASP A 125 13.07 7.97 -19.16
N LEU A 126 13.61 7.02 -18.39
CA LEU A 126 15.02 6.64 -18.42
C LEU A 126 15.45 6.18 -19.83
N ALA A 127 14.68 5.28 -20.45
CA ALA A 127 14.97 4.82 -21.80
C ALA A 127 14.97 5.97 -22.82
N SER A 128 14.02 6.91 -22.72
CA SER A 128 13.98 8.12 -23.57
C SER A 128 15.24 8.97 -23.37
N LYS A 129 15.66 9.26 -22.13
CA LYS A 129 16.87 10.05 -21.88
C LYS A 129 18.13 9.39 -22.44
N LEU A 130 18.25 8.06 -22.30
CA LEU A 130 19.38 7.29 -22.82
C LEU A 130 19.46 7.28 -24.35
N VAL A 131 18.33 7.37 -25.06
CA VAL A 131 18.32 7.45 -26.53
C VAL A 131 18.60 8.86 -27.03
N GLU A 132 18.11 9.89 -26.32
CA GLU A 132 18.26 11.30 -26.71
C GLU A 132 19.67 11.85 -26.49
N GLN A 133 20.38 11.35 -25.48
CA GLN A 133 21.70 11.85 -25.08
C GLN A 133 22.81 10.91 -25.55
N ARG A 134 23.94 11.48 -25.99
CA ARG A 134 25.16 10.70 -26.29
C ARG A 134 26.00 10.40 -25.06
N ASP A 135 25.92 11.28 -24.07
CA ASP A 135 26.60 11.13 -22.79
C ASP A 135 25.64 10.48 -21.79
N ILE A 136 26.03 9.32 -21.27
CA ILE A 136 25.25 8.56 -20.29
C ILE A 136 25.06 9.39 -19.02
N GLU A 137 26.07 10.15 -18.57
CA GLU A 137 25.94 10.93 -17.33
C GLU A 137 24.94 12.07 -17.48
N ALA A 138 24.91 12.72 -18.64
CA ALA A 138 23.90 13.72 -18.98
C ALA A 138 22.49 13.09 -19.05
N ALA A 139 22.37 11.87 -19.58
CA ALA A 139 21.11 11.13 -19.63
C ALA A 139 20.57 10.81 -18.23
N LEU A 140 21.42 10.25 -17.37
CA LEU A 140 21.06 9.87 -16.00
C LEU A 140 20.70 11.09 -15.15
N THR A 141 21.45 12.19 -15.30
CA THR A 141 21.15 13.45 -14.59
C THR A 141 19.77 13.99 -15.00
N ALA A 142 19.50 14.07 -16.31
CA ALA A 142 18.21 14.57 -16.80
C ALA A 142 17.03 13.66 -16.40
N TYR A 143 17.27 12.36 -16.24
CA TYR A 143 16.28 11.42 -15.72
C TYR A 143 16.00 11.66 -14.22
N GLU A 144 17.04 11.75 -13.40
CA GLU A 144 16.90 11.93 -11.95
C GLU A 144 16.24 13.28 -11.60
N GLU A 145 16.57 14.36 -12.31
CA GLU A 145 15.91 15.68 -12.18
C GLU A 145 14.39 15.62 -12.36
N ARG A 146 13.90 14.67 -13.17
CA ARG A 146 12.46 14.46 -13.40
C ARG A 146 11.86 13.40 -12.46
N LEU A 147 12.68 12.46 -12.01
CA LEU A 147 12.30 11.41 -11.08
C LEU A 147 11.93 11.99 -9.72
N PHE A 148 12.81 12.80 -9.11
CA PHE A 148 12.67 13.26 -7.72
C PHE A 148 11.36 14.01 -7.42
N PRO A 149 10.96 15.07 -8.15
CA PRO A 149 9.71 15.76 -7.85
C PRO A 149 8.49 14.84 -8.05
N ARG A 150 8.49 14.04 -9.12
CA ARG A 150 7.38 13.14 -9.43
C ARG A 150 7.22 12.02 -8.38
N SER A 151 8.33 11.43 -7.94
CA SER A 151 8.31 10.39 -6.92
C SER A 151 7.97 10.96 -5.54
N GLY A 152 8.45 12.17 -5.23
CA GLY A 152 8.11 12.92 -4.03
C GLY A 152 6.60 13.15 -3.90
N ASP A 153 5.96 13.69 -4.96
CA ASP A 153 4.52 13.94 -4.99
C ASP A 153 3.70 12.64 -4.81
N ALA A 154 4.13 11.56 -5.45
CA ALA A 154 3.46 10.26 -5.33
C ALA A 154 3.61 9.66 -3.93
N ALA A 155 4.81 9.74 -3.34
CA ALA A 155 5.10 9.26 -2.00
C ALA A 155 4.33 10.07 -0.93
N ASP A 156 4.27 11.39 -1.06
CA ASP A 156 3.52 12.28 -0.17
C ASP A 156 2.02 11.95 -0.18
N ARG A 157 1.41 11.87 -1.36
CA ARG A 157 0.00 11.47 -1.49
C ARG A 157 -0.26 10.07 -0.93
N SER A 158 0.67 9.14 -1.13
CA SER A 158 0.58 7.80 -0.54
C SER A 158 0.59 7.83 0.99
N ALA A 159 1.48 8.63 1.59
CA ALA A 159 1.57 8.82 3.04
C ALA A 159 0.30 9.52 3.60
N GLN A 160 -0.20 10.53 2.90
CA GLN A 160 -1.45 11.22 3.26
C GLN A 160 -2.65 10.26 3.20
N ASN A 161 -2.76 9.44 2.17
CA ASN A 161 -3.83 8.45 2.07
C ASN A 161 -3.75 7.42 3.20
N LEU A 162 -2.56 6.95 3.55
CA LEU A 162 -2.39 6.07 4.72
C LEU A 162 -2.95 6.73 6.00
N GLU A 163 -2.67 8.01 6.23
CA GLU A 163 -3.21 8.75 7.38
C GLU A 163 -4.73 8.96 7.26
N VAL A 164 -5.26 9.23 6.07
CA VAL A 164 -6.72 9.34 5.86
C VAL A 164 -7.42 8.03 6.21
N PHE A 165 -6.89 6.88 5.79
CA PHE A 165 -7.56 5.59 6.00
C PHE A 165 -7.32 5.00 7.40
N PHE A 166 -6.17 5.23 8.03
CA PHE A 166 -5.79 4.57 9.28
C PHE A 166 -5.28 5.51 10.38
N GLY A 167 -5.30 6.81 10.12
CA GLY A 167 -4.94 7.84 11.09
C GLY A 167 -5.95 7.96 12.22
N ARG A 168 -5.69 8.91 13.11
CA ARG A 168 -6.49 9.10 14.33
C ARG A 168 -7.95 9.51 14.07
N GLU A 169 -8.21 10.10 12.92
CA GLU A 169 -9.53 10.61 12.51
C GLU A 169 -10.35 9.60 11.71
N ALA A 170 -9.81 8.40 11.42
CA ALA A 170 -10.60 7.35 10.79
C ALA A 170 -11.74 6.91 11.73
N PRO A 171 -12.95 6.62 11.23
CA PRO A 171 -13.37 6.64 9.82
C PRO A 171 -13.83 8.01 9.27
N GLN A 172 -13.96 9.05 10.11
CA GLN A 172 -14.50 10.36 9.69
C GLN A 172 -13.67 11.03 8.59
N SER A 173 -12.34 10.86 8.61
CA SER A 173 -11.44 11.29 7.53
C SER A 173 -11.81 10.68 6.18
N VAL A 174 -12.15 9.38 6.15
CA VAL A 174 -12.59 8.68 4.94
C VAL A 174 -13.98 9.14 4.49
N VAL A 175 -14.91 9.35 5.42
CA VAL A 175 -16.23 9.92 5.10
C VAL A 175 -16.06 11.29 4.43
N THR A 176 -15.22 12.14 5.00
CA THR A 176 -14.94 13.49 4.47
C THR A 176 -14.30 13.44 3.08
N LEU A 177 -13.48 12.43 2.79
CA LEU A 177 -12.89 12.23 1.45
C LEU A 177 -14.00 12.02 0.39
N PHE A 178 -14.99 11.19 0.69
CA PHE A 178 -16.10 10.88 -0.23
C PHE A 178 -17.17 11.98 -0.29
N ASP A 179 -17.33 12.77 0.76
CA ASP A 179 -18.24 13.94 0.73
C ASP A 179 -17.72 15.07 -0.19
N ARG A 180 -16.44 15.01 -0.59
CA ARG A 180 -15.79 15.99 -1.47
C ARG A 180 -15.65 15.54 -2.93
N SER A 181 -16.01 14.29 -3.25
CA SER A 181 -15.94 13.70 -4.60
C SER A 181 -17.27 13.80 -5.35
#